data_AF-A0A1B7W053-F1
#
_entry.id   AF-A0A1B7W053-F1
#
_cell.length_a   1.000
_cell.length_b   1.000
_cell.length_c   1.000
_cell.angle_alpha   90.00
_cell.angle_beta   90.00
_cell.angle_gamma   90.00
#
_symmetry.space_group_name_H-M   'P 1'
#
loop_
_entity.id
_entity.type
_entity.pdbx_description
1 polymer ?
#
loop_
_entity_poly.entity_id
_entity_poly.type
_entity_poly.pdbx_seq_one_letter_code
_entity_poly.pdbx_strand_id
1 'polypeptide(L)'
;MKILSRIFDNRINAHNILTEISIGEYLEIANFISKNNPLQRKRLKSYSSIYNLLKEDIKIGCTIPPIVLALSNDIQENIDINNADEDIIKNYINHHKDKLIILDGLQRTHLLIDVDQDLHSENNIDVLNKFHNHKLRFEIYLGIKKIGILYRMLTLNTGQSPMSVRHQIEILYSDYLDESISSEIKLLKEVDEPSPHEIGEYRFEYRFNDVIDGFTSYLLRDEASLDRRDLLEIIKSLENLAQENQNKDLFKSYLVTYNEFVKKISELSGDWKFNDEQIRLSSKPFGDSVDKIFTKSPLMTGFGAAVGFLKDKHLINSFDDINQKITQIHLSNNDQSFLDELILTLDDISKTARKIGTSQRMYFYYFFRELFNSESDSCLSIDKSIESSFKKYRLNEL
;
A
#
# COMPACT_ATOMS: atom_id res chain seq x y z
N MET A 1 -21.32 24.76 -4.83
CA MET A 1 -20.47 24.47 -3.64
C MET A 1 -20.23 25.72 -2.78
N LYS A 2 -20.34 25.64 -1.44
CA LYS A 2 -20.10 26.72 -0.46
C LYS A 2 -19.23 26.23 0.70
N ILE A 3 -18.18 26.96 1.07
CA ILE A 3 -17.31 26.60 2.21
C ILE A 3 -17.95 27.08 3.51
N LEU A 4 -18.02 26.21 4.53
CA LEU A 4 -18.61 26.51 5.83
C LEU A 4 -17.56 26.70 6.93
N SER A 5 -16.50 25.90 6.93
CA SER A 5 -15.40 26.04 7.90
C SER A 5 -14.08 25.52 7.33
N ARG A 6 -12.98 26.00 7.92
CA ARG A 6 -11.62 25.56 7.63
C ARG A 6 -10.91 25.30 8.96
N ILE A 7 -10.43 24.08 9.17
CA ILE A 7 -9.75 23.68 10.41
C ILE A 7 -8.44 23.02 10.03
N PHE A 8 -7.34 23.49 10.63
CA PHE A 8 -6.05 22.84 10.46
C PHE A 8 -5.92 21.64 11.41
N ASP A 9 -5.61 20.49 10.83
CA ASP A 9 -5.41 19.24 11.56
C ASP A 9 -3.91 19.01 11.80
N ASN A 10 -3.47 19.31 13.02
CA ASN A 10 -2.07 19.16 13.43
C ASN A 10 -1.57 17.71 13.38
N ARG A 11 -2.46 16.71 13.46
CA ARG A 11 -2.04 15.30 13.52
C ARG A 11 -1.52 14.81 12.18
N ILE A 12 -2.18 15.20 11.10
CA ILE A 12 -1.85 14.79 9.73
C ILE A 12 -1.30 15.94 8.88
N ASN A 13 -1.18 17.13 9.47
CA ASN A 13 -0.65 18.35 8.85
C ASN A 13 -1.38 18.70 7.55
N ALA A 14 -2.72 18.77 7.63
CA ALA A 14 -3.60 19.02 6.50
C ALA A 14 -4.79 19.90 6.92
N HIS A 15 -5.42 20.57 5.96
CA HIS A 15 -6.63 21.35 6.23
C HIS A 15 -7.88 20.53 5.99
N ASN A 16 -8.75 20.44 7.00
CA ASN A 16 -10.10 19.93 6.86
C ASN A 16 -11.05 21.08 6.53
N ILE A 17 -11.78 20.94 5.42
CA ILE A 17 -12.73 21.94 4.95
C ILE A 17 -14.13 21.33 4.94
N LEU A 18 -15.03 21.89 5.77
CA LEU A 18 -16.44 21.53 5.73
C LEU A 18 -17.13 22.35 4.63
N THR A 19 -17.87 21.65 3.78
CA THR A 19 -18.47 22.22 2.58
C THR A 19 -19.94 21.83 2.47
N GLU A 20 -20.77 22.76 2.00
CA GLU A 20 -22.16 22.54 1.61
C GLU A 20 -22.27 22.53 0.08
N ILE A 21 -22.96 21.52 -0.47
CA ILE A 21 -23.09 21.32 -1.92
C ILE A 21 -24.47 20.74 -2.24
N SER A 22 -25.00 20.98 -3.44
CA SER A 22 -26.22 20.26 -3.86
C SER A 22 -25.91 18.79 -4.17
N ILE A 23 -26.91 17.91 -4.08
CA ILE A 23 -26.75 16.51 -4.46
C ILE A 23 -26.33 16.39 -5.92
N GLY A 24 -26.94 17.18 -6.82
CA GLY A 24 -26.57 17.19 -8.24
C GLY A 24 -25.09 17.51 -8.47
N GLU A 25 -24.59 18.59 -7.86
CA GLU A 25 -23.17 18.99 -7.97
C GLU A 25 -22.24 17.90 -7.36
N TYR A 26 -22.64 17.25 -6.26
CA TYR A 26 -21.85 16.17 -5.67
C TYR A 26 -21.81 14.92 -6.54
N LEU A 27 -22.92 14.54 -7.19
CA LEU A 27 -22.99 13.38 -8.06
C LEU A 27 -22.05 13.50 -9.25
N GLU A 28 -21.82 14.71 -9.77
CA GLU A 28 -20.79 14.95 -10.77
C GLU A 28 -19.41 14.52 -10.27
N ILE A 29 -19.03 14.95 -9.06
CA ILE A 29 -17.76 14.58 -8.41
C ILE A 29 -17.70 13.06 -8.14
N ALA A 30 -18.77 12.50 -7.56
CA ALA A 30 -18.85 11.07 -7.22
C ALA A 30 -18.67 10.16 -8.43
N ASN A 31 -19.18 10.56 -9.60
CA ASN A 31 -19.01 9.82 -10.84
C ASN A 31 -17.55 9.79 -11.33
N PHE A 32 -16.76 10.83 -11.07
CA PHE A 32 -15.30 10.81 -11.35
C PHE A 32 -14.57 9.90 -10.37
N ILE A 33 -14.85 10.02 -9.07
CA ILE A 33 -14.22 9.19 -8.03
C ILE A 33 -14.44 7.70 -8.30
N SER A 34 -15.68 7.31 -8.60
CA SER A 34 -16.07 5.91 -8.83
C SER A 34 -15.35 5.28 -10.03
N LYS A 35 -15.08 6.07 -11.08
CA LYS A 35 -14.35 5.60 -12.27
C LYS A 35 -12.85 5.44 -12.02
N ASN A 36 -12.26 6.37 -11.27
CA ASN A 36 -10.80 6.44 -11.09
C ASN A 36 -10.27 5.66 -9.90
N ASN A 37 -11.14 5.25 -8.97
CA ASN A 37 -10.76 4.48 -7.79
C ASN A 37 -11.43 3.09 -7.78
N PRO A 38 -11.23 2.23 -8.80
CA PRO A 38 -11.95 0.96 -8.93
C PRO A 38 -11.63 -0.05 -7.81
N LEU A 39 -10.52 0.17 -7.10
CA LEU A 39 -10.09 -0.63 -5.96
C LEU A 39 -10.82 -0.25 -4.67
N GLN A 40 -11.50 0.90 -4.60
CA GLN A 40 -12.36 1.20 -3.45
C GLN A 40 -13.49 0.18 -3.37
N ARG A 41 -13.72 -0.34 -2.16
CA ARG A 41 -14.62 -1.45 -1.87
C ARG A 41 -15.94 -1.34 -2.65
N LYS A 42 -16.17 -2.30 -3.55
CA LYS A 42 -17.43 -2.41 -4.29
C LYS A 42 -18.61 -2.55 -3.33
N ARG A 43 -19.77 -2.09 -3.78
CA ARG A 43 -21.07 -2.22 -3.09
C ARG A 43 -21.19 -3.57 -2.39
N LEU A 44 -21.62 -3.53 -1.12
CA LEU A 44 -22.01 -4.76 -0.42
C LEU A 44 -23.27 -5.31 -1.09
N LYS A 45 -23.16 -6.50 -1.70
CA LYS A 45 -24.26 -7.16 -2.41
C LYS A 45 -25.36 -7.68 -1.48
N SER A 46 -25.14 -7.66 -0.17
CA SER A 46 -26.06 -8.24 0.81
C SER A 46 -26.69 -7.19 1.72
N TYR A 47 -28.01 -7.34 1.89
CA TYR A 47 -28.91 -6.75 2.90
C TYR A 47 -29.43 -5.33 2.58
N SER A 48 -30.67 -4.90 2.82
CA SER A 48 -31.92 -5.44 3.39
C SER A 48 -32.97 -4.30 3.24
N SER A 49 -34.20 -4.46 3.74
CA SER A 49 -35.23 -3.41 3.82
C SER A 49 -34.74 -2.04 4.33
N ILE A 50 -33.67 -2.00 5.13
CA ILE A 50 -33.09 -0.78 5.69
C ILE A 50 -32.46 0.12 4.61
N TYR A 51 -31.78 -0.47 3.62
CA TYR A 51 -31.16 0.32 2.55
C TYR A 51 -32.21 0.94 1.64
N ASN A 52 -33.28 0.17 1.36
CA ASN A 52 -34.44 0.67 0.63
C ASN A 52 -35.19 1.74 1.43
N LEU A 53 -35.32 1.59 2.74
CA LEU A 53 -35.89 2.64 3.59
C LEU A 53 -35.07 3.93 3.48
N LEU A 54 -33.73 3.85 3.56
CA LEU A 54 -32.88 5.02 3.43
C LEU A 54 -32.94 5.64 2.01
N LYS A 55 -33.12 4.83 0.95
CA LYS A 55 -33.39 5.35 -0.40
C LYS A 55 -34.65 6.21 -0.41
N GLU A 56 -35.74 5.69 0.13
CA GLU A 56 -37.02 6.40 0.19
C GLU A 56 -36.93 7.66 1.06
N ASP A 57 -36.22 7.59 2.19
CA ASP A 57 -35.95 8.75 3.05
C ASP A 57 -35.17 9.83 2.28
N ILE A 58 -34.15 9.45 1.51
CA ILE A 58 -33.37 10.38 0.68
C ILE A 58 -34.23 11.02 -0.41
N LYS A 59 -35.14 10.27 -1.06
CA LYS A 59 -36.10 10.82 -2.04
C LYS A 59 -36.99 11.90 -1.42
N ILE A 60 -37.30 11.81 -0.12
CA ILE A 60 -38.10 12.79 0.63
C ILE A 60 -37.26 14.00 1.09
N GLY A 61 -35.93 13.89 1.11
CA GLY A 61 -35.00 14.95 1.54
C GLY A 61 -34.35 14.70 2.91
N CYS A 62 -34.09 13.43 3.24
CA CYS A 62 -33.32 13.06 4.42
C CYS A 62 -31.86 13.57 4.34
N THR A 63 -31.43 14.29 5.37
CA THR A 63 -30.03 14.71 5.51
C THR A 63 -29.19 13.57 6.08
N ILE A 64 -28.10 13.23 5.39
CA ILE A 64 -27.15 12.20 5.82
C ILE A 64 -25.91 12.81 6.51
N PRO A 65 -25.18 12.04 7.32
CA PRO A 65 -23.91 12.49 7.87
C PRO A 65 -22.92 12.90 6.76
N PRO A 66 -21.97 13.83 7.02
CA PRO A 66 -21.05 14.32 6.01
C PRO A 66 -20.21 13.22 5.37
N ILE A 67 -20.05 13.26 4.05
CA ILE A 67 -19.10 12.41 3.33
C ILE A 67 -17.70 12.99 3.53
N VAL A 68 -16.70 12.14 3.77
CA VAL A 68 -15.33 12.59 4.02
C VAL A 68 -14.45 12.22 2.83
N LEU A 69 -13.84 13.23 2.22
CA LEU A 69 -12.95 13.13 1.07
C LEU A 69 -11.51 13.50 1.45
N ALA A 70 -10.56 13.08 0.63
CA ALA A 70 -9.18 13.50 0.71
C ALA A 70 -8.62 13.83 -0.67
N LEU A 71 -7.69 14.78 -0.68
CA LEU A 71 -6.88 15.14 -1.83
C LEU A 71 -5.41 15.21 -1.42
N SER A 72 -4.56 14.40 -2.08
CA SER A 72 -3.16 14.23 -1.69
C SER A 72 -2.31 15.49 -1.94
N ASN A 73 -1.24 15.65 -1.14
CA ASN A 73 -0.19 16.66 -1.35
C ASN A 73 0.70 16.41 -2.57
N ASP A 74 0.62 15.25 -3.21
CA ASP A 74 1.46 14.91 -4.39
C ASP A 74 1.11 15.79 -5.61
N ILE A 75 0.06 16.60 -5.50
CA ILE A 75 -0.33 17.62 -6.45
C ILE A 75 0.60 18.83 -6.26
N GLN A 76 1.41 19.12 -7.28
CA GLN A 76 2.46 20.17 -7.26
C GLN A 76 1.95 21.61 -7.11
N GLU A 77 0.65 21.82 -6.89
CA GLU A 77 0.05 23.14 -6.71
C GLU A 77 0.05 23.53 -5.23
N ASN A 78 1.02 24.37 -4.83
CA ASN A 78 1.06 24.95 -3.49
C ASN A 78 -0.04 26.00 -3.33
N ILE A 79 -1.19 25.59 -2.81
CA ILE A 79 -2.26 26.52 -2.40
C ILE A 79 -2.15 26.77 -0.90
N ASP A 80 -2.02 28.03 -0.52
CA ASP A 80 -2.16 28.45 0.88
C ASP A 80 -3.64 28.43 1.26
N ILE A 81 -4.11 27.28 1.74
CA ILE A 81 -5.52 27.03 2.06
C ILE A 81 -6.05 27.97 3.16
N ASN A 82 -5.17 28.48 4.04
CA ASN A 82 -5.57 29.43 5.08
C ASN A 82 -6.00 30.77 4.48
N ASN A 83 -5.23 31.25 3.51
CA ASN A 83 -5.39 32.59 2.94
C ASN A 83 -6.09 32.60 1.57
N ALA A 84 -6.31 31.43 0.95
CA ALA A 84 -6.97 31.32 -0.34
C ALA A 84 -8.46 31.72 -0.27
N ASP A 85 -8.90 32.47 -1.27
CA ASP A 85 -10.32 32.75 -1.47
C ASP A 85 -11.11 31.47 -1.74
N GLU A 86 -12.41 31.48 -1.43
CA GLU A 86 -13.25 30.30 -1.61
C GLU A 86 -13.24 29.78 -3.06
N ASP A 87 -13.19 30.67 -4.04
CA ASP A 87 -13.24 30.29 -5.45
C ASP A 87 -11.94 29.62 -5.90
N ILE A 88 -10.80 29.97 -5.31
CA ILE A 88 -9.53 29.28 -5.53
C ILE A 88 -9.62 27.83 -5.04
N ILE A 89 -10.15 27.63 -3.82
CA ILE A 89 -10.32 26.30 -3.24
C ILE A 89 -11.32 25.47 -4.05
N LYS A 90 -12.45 26.06 -4.46
CA LYS A 90 -13.43 25.36 -5.31
C LYS A 90 -12.82 24.95 -6.66
N ASN A 91 -12.08 25.85 -7.30
CA ASN A 91 -11.42 25.57 -8.57
C ASN A 91 -10.38 24.46 -8.42
N TYR A 92 -9.61 24.48 -7.33
CA TYR A 92 -8.65 23.41 -7.02
C TYR A 92 -9.32 22.05 -6.87
N ILE A 93 -10.38 21.96 -6.06
CA ILE A 93 -11.14 20.71 -5.87
C ILE A 93 -11.72 20.22 -7.20
N ASN A 94 -12.27 21.12 -8.02
CA ASN A 94 -12.84 20.78 -9.31
C ASN A 94 -11.78 20.35 -10.35
N HIS A 95 -10.60 20.96 -10.32
CA HIS A 95 -9.49 20.64 -11.23
C HIS A 95 -8.92 19.25 -10.94
N HIS A 96 -8.83 18.86 -9.67
CA HIS A 96 -8.25 17.57 -9.24
C HIS A 96 -9.31 16.56 -8.75
N LYS A 97 -10.54 16.68 -9.24
CA LYS A 97 -11.66 15.78 -8.84
C LYS A 97 -11.40 14.32 -9.17
N ASP A 98 -10.57 14.05 -10.17
CA ASP A 98 -10.12 12.74 -10.62
C ASP A 98 -9.20 12.04 -9.61
N LYS A 99 -8.56 12.81 -8.72
CA LYS A 99 -7.63 12.34 -7.67
C LYS A 99 -8.24 12.29 -6.28
N LEU A 100 -9.54 12.58 -6.16
CA LEU A 100 -10.24 12.53 -4.88
C LEU A 100 -10.43 11.09 -4.41
N ILE A 101 -10.23 10.89 -3.12
CA ILE A 101 -10.40 9.59 -2.44
C ILE A 101 -11.47 9.74 -1.36
N ILE A 102 -12.48 8.87 -1.35
CA ILE A 102 -13.46 8.80 -0.25
C ILE A 102 -12.82 8.10 0.95
N LEU A 103 -12.72 8.78 2.09
CA LEU A 103 -12.24 8.24 3.37
C LEU A 103 -13.36 7.56 4.16
N ASP A 104 -14.53 8.19 4.16
CA ASP A 104 -15.76 7.70 4.77
C ASP A 104 -16.97 8.18 3.95
N GLY A 105 -18.00 7.34 3.85
CA GLY A 105 -19.22 7.63 3.10
C GLY A 105 -19.31 6.98 1.73
N LEU A 106 -18.54 5.92 1.48
CA LEU A 106 -18.58 5.17 0.22
C LEU A 106 -19.98 4.57 -0.05
N GLN A 107 -20.60 3.95 0.95
CA GLN A 107 -21.97 3.41 0.79
C GLN A 107 -23.00 4.53 0.61
N ARG A 108 -22.87 5.65 1.35
CA ARG A 108 -23.71 6.85 1.18
C ARG A 108 -23.61 7.40 -0.25
N THR A 109 -22.41 7.41 -0.82
CA THR A 109 -22.17 7.83 -2.21
C THR A 109 -22.86 6.91 -3.20
N HIS A 110 -22.69 5.59 -3.06
CA HIS A 110 -23.39 4.63 -3.91
C HIS A 110 -24.91 4.74 -3.80
N LEU A 111 -25.42 5.00 -2.59
CA LEU A 111 -26.84 5.19 -2.36
C LEU A 111 -27.39 6.42 -3.10
N LEU A 112 -26.67 7.55 -3.09
CA LEU A 112 -27.05 8.74 -3.84
C LEU A 112 -27.07 8.47 -5.35
N ILE A 113 -26.06 7.75 -5.87
CA ILE A 113 -26.01 7.34 -7.29
C ILE A 113 -27.18 6.42 -7.64
N ASP A 114 -27.51 5.46 -6.76
CA ASP A 114 -28.63 4.56 -6.94
C ASP A 114 -29.97 5.31 -6.98
N VAL A 115 -30.20 6.25 -6.05
CA VAL A 115 -31.44 7.05 -6.02
C VAL A 115 -31.57 7.92 -7.27
N ASP A 116 -30.47 8.49 -7.74
CA ASP A 116 -30.42 9.25 -8.98
C ASP A 116 -30.88 8.41 -10.19
N GLN A 117 -30.34 7.19 -10.32
CA GLN A 117 -30.70 6.25 -11.38
C GLN A 117 -32.16 5.78 -11.29
N ASP A 118 -32.64 5.51 -10.08
CA ASP A 118 -34.03 5.10 -9.83
C ASP A 118 -35.00 6.22 -10.26
N LEU A 119 -34.74 7.47 -9.86
CA LEU A 119 -35.58 8.63 -10.20
C LEU A 119 -35.56 8.97 -11.70
N HIS A 120 -34.41 8.82 -12.35
CA HIS A 120 -34.31 8.95 -13.80
C HIS A 120 -35.15 7.88 -14.52
N SER A 121 -35.19 6.65 -14.00
CA SER A 121 -35.97 5.55 -14.58
C SER A 121 -37.48 5.71 -14.37
N GLU A 122 -37.88 6.29 -13.23
CA GLU A 122 -39.27 6.59 -12.88
C GLU A 122 -39.85 7.80 -13.66
N ASN A 123 -39.01 8.59 -14.34
CA ASN A 123 -39.39 9.81 -15.09
C ASN A 123 -40.13 10.86 -14.24
N ASN A 124 -39.91 10.90 -12.92
CA ASN A 124 -40.55 11.87 -12.03
C ASN A 124 -39.69 13.14 -11.89
N ILE A 125 -39.87 14.08 -12.83
CA ILE A 125 -39.04 15.28 -12.95
C ILE A 125 -39.07 16.19 -11.71
N ASP A 126 -40.21 16.27 -11.02
CA ASP A 126 -40.37 17.13 -9.85
C ASP A 126 -39.59 16.58 -8.64
N VAL A 127 -39.65 15.27 -8.43
CA VAL A 127 -38.89 14.60 -7.36
C VAL A 127 -37.40 14.63 -7.67
N LEU A 128 -37.02 14.38 -8.92
CA LEU A 128 -35.63 14.47 -9.38
C LEU A 128 -35.04 15.87 -9.13
N ASN A 129 -35.76 16.92 -9.53
CA ASN A 129 -35.32 18.30 -9.30
C ASN A 129 -35.21 18.63 -7.81
N LYS A 130 -36.13 18.15 -6.97
CA LYS A 130 -36.05 18.33 -5.51
C LYS A 130 -34.84 17.61 -4.92
N PHE A 131 -34.60 16.37 -5.36
CA PHE A 131 -33.46 15.56 -4.96
C PHE A 131 -32.14 16.25 -5.33
N HIS A 132 -31.93 16.62 -6.60
CA HIS A 132 -30.71 17.30 -7.04
C HIS A 132 -30.43 18.60 -6.33
N ASN A 133 -31.47 19.37 -6.00
CA ASN A 133 -31.33 20.65 -5.30
C ASN A 133 -31.16 20.52 -3.78
N HIS A 134 -31.46 19.35 -3.21
CA HIS A 134 -31.25 19.11 -1.78
C HIS A 134 -29.77 19.28 -1.44
N LYS A 135 -29.49 19.83 -0.26
CA LYS A 135 -28.12 20.12 0.19
C LYS A 135 -27.56 18.95 0.98
N LEU A 136 -26.32 18.59 0.71
CA LEU A 136 -25.52 17.72 1.55
C LEU A 136 -24.29 18.47 2.08
N ARG A 137 -23.66 17.87 3.08
CA ARG A 137 -22.36 18.30 3.57
C ARG A 137 -21.31 17.26 3.21
N PHE A 138 -20.13 17.73 2.86
CA PHE A 138 -18.94 16.89 2.83
C PHE A 138 -17.78 17.62 3.50
N GLU A 139 -16.88 16.85 4.06
CA GLU A 139 -15.58 17.32 4.53
C GLU A 139 -14.51 16.89 3.53
N ILE A 140 -13.52 17.74 3.30
CA ILE A 140 -12.37 17.39 2.48
C ILE A 140 -11.08 17.74 3.21
N TYR A 141 -10.19 16.75 3.32
CA TYR A 141 -8.81 16.97 3.71
C TYR A 141 -8.01 17.39 2.49
N LEU A 142 -7.59 18.64 2.46
CA LEU A 142 -6.70 19.17 1.43
C LEU A 142 -5.25 19.11 1.90
N GLY A 143 -4.41 18.62 1.02
CA GLY A 143 -2.99 18.53 1.27
C GLY A 143 -2.61 17.52 2.35
N ILE A 144 -3.31 16.40 2.36
CA ILE A 144 -3.02 15.27 3.25
C ILE A 144 -2.04 14.31 2.55
N LYS A 145 -1.07 13.75 3.27
CA LYS A 145 -0.13 12.75 2.69
C LYS A 145 -0.80 11.38 2.61
N LYS A 146 -0.36 10.49 1.72
CA LYS A 146 -0.87 9.10 1.60
C LYS A 146 -0.90 8.34 2.95
N ILE A 147 0.15 8.48 3.78
CA ILE A 147 0.17 7.88 5.13
C ILE A 147 -0.89 8.52 6.06
N GLY A 148 -1.08 9.85 5.97
CA GLY A 148 -2.14 10.55 6.69
C GLY A 148 -3.54 10.14 6.25
N ILE A 149 -3.71 9.86 4.95
CA ILE A 149 -4.95 9.28 4.41
C ILE A 149 -5.20 7.91 5.02
N LEU A 150 -4.20 7.01 5.00
CA LEU A 150 -4.30 5.69 5.60
C LEU A 150 -4.66 5.77 7.10
N TYR A 151 -4.02 6.67 7.84
CA TYR A 151 -4.35 6.94 9.24
C TYR A 151 -5.81 7.38 9.43
N ARG A 152 -6.32 8.29 8.59
CA ARG A 152 -7.70 8.77 8.64
C ARG A 152 -8.70 7.68 8.22
N MET A 153 -8.36 6.84 7.24
CA MET A 153 -9.18 5.68 6.89
C MET A 153 -9.32 4.72 8.07
N LEU A 154 -8.26 4.46 8.84
CA LEU A 154 -8.32 3.58 10.00
C LEU A 154 -9.06 4.20 11.20
N THR A 155 -8.91 5.51 11.41
CA THR A 155 -9.50 6.21 12.56
C THR A 155 -10.97 6.61 12.34
N LEU A 156 -11.39 6.89 11.11
CA LEU A 156 -12.80 7.24 10.80
C LEU A 156 -13.70 6.01 10.65
N ASN A 157 -13.14 4.87 10.24
CA ASN A 157 -13.89 3.63 10.07
C ASN A 157 -13.92 2.74 11.33
N THR A 158 -13.47 3.25 12.49
CA THR A 158 -13.50 2.49 13.75
C THR A 158 -14.93 2.14 14.15
N GLY A 159 -15.22 0.85 14.37
CA GLY A 159 -16.54 0.35 14.74
C GLY A 159 -17.42 -0.12 13.57
N GLN A 160 -16.97 0.04 12.33
CA GLN A 160 -17.58 -0.60 11.15
C GLN A 160 -16.84 -1.89 10.78
N SER A 161 -17.38 -2.74 9.90
CA SER A 161 -16.65 -3.90 9.37
C SER A 161 -15.42 -3.42 8.58
N PRO A 162 -14.21 -3.54 9.12
CA PRO A 162 -13.05 -2.83 8.61
C PRO A 162 -12.57 -3.46 7.31
N MET A 163 -12.13 -2.61 6.38
CA MET A 163 -11.32 -3.03 5.25
C MET A 163 -9.90 -3.34 5.74
N SER A 164 -9.26 -4.39 5.23
CA SER A 164 -7.89 -4.72 5.65
C SER A 164 -6.92 -3.57 5.34
N VAL A 165 -5.91 -3.38 6.20
CA VAL A 165 -4.90 -2.32 6.03
C VAL A 165 -4.17 -2.48 4.69
N ARG A 166 -3.85 -3.72 4.31
CA ARG A 166 -3.27 -4.04 2.99
C ARG A 166 -4.12 -3.52 1.85
N HIS A 167 -5.44 -3.75 1.88
CA HIS A 167 -6.31 -3.29 0.81
C HIS A 167 -6.45 -1.75 0.80
N GLN A 168 -6.40 -1.11 1.96
CA GLN A 168 -6.31 0.36 2.03
C GLN A 168 -5.02 0.89 1.40
N ILE A 169 -3.88 0.26 1.67
CA ILE A 169 -2.59 0.60 1.05
C ILE A 169 -2.66 0.38 -0.47
N GLU A 170 -3.19 -0.75 -0.92
CA GLU A 170 -3.37 -1.07 -2.34
C GLU A 170 -4.14 0.03 -3.09
N ILE A 171 -5.23 0.54 -2.52
CA ILE A 171 -6.00 1.65 -3.10
C ILE A 171 -5.12 2.91 -3.22
N LEU A 172 -4.41 3.28 -2.15
CA LEU A 172 -3.66 4.54 -2.06
C LEU A 172 -2.42 4.60 -2.96
N TYR A 173 -1.85 3.46 -3.30
CA TYR A 173 -0.64 3.37 -4.12
C TYR A 173 -0.91 2.79 -5.52
N SER A 174 -2.19 2.69 -5.91
CA SER A 174 -2.57 2.15 -7.22
C SER A 174 -2.22 3.05 -8.39
N ASP A 175 -2.03 4.34 -8.16
CA ASP A 175 -1.52 5.31 -9.13
C ASP A 175 -0.12 4.94 -9.66
N TYR A 176 0.69 4.27 -8.84
CA TYR A 176 1.98 3.71 -9.26
C TYR A 176 1.90 2.58 -10.29
N LEU A 177 0.71 2.07 -10.60
CA LEU A 177 0.51 1.15 -11.74
C LEU A 177 0.58 1.89 -13.08
N ASP A 178 0.20 3.16 -13.09
CA ASP A 178 0.16 3.99 -14.29
C ASP A 178 1.36 4.97 -14.33
N GLU A 179 1.95 5.30 -13.18
CA GLU A 179 3.15 6.15 -13.06
C GLU A 179 4.45 5.35 -12.92
N SER A 180 5.51 5.75 -13.64
CA SER A 180 6.82 5.11 -13.49
C SER A 180 7.52 5.55 -12.21
N ILE A 181 7.87 4.58 -11.36
CA ILE A 181 8.62 4.82 -10.12
C ILE A 181 10.06 5.27 -10.43
N SER A 182 10.68 4.60 -11.40
CA SER A 182 12.00 4.91 -11.97
C SER A 182 12.09 4.36 -13.40
N SER A 183 13.14 4.71 -14.14
CA SER A 183 13.40 4.16 -15.48
C SER A 183 13.66 2.65 -15.49
N GLU A 184 13.98 2.06 -14.34
CA GLU A 184 14.45 0.68 -14.21
C GLU A 184 13.44 -0.24 -13.51
N ILE A 185 12.31 0.29 -13.04
CA ILE A 185 11.31 -0.47 -12.28
C ILE A 185 9.95 -0.34 -12.97
N LYS A 186 9.31 -1.49 -13.20
CA LYS A 186 7.94 -1.57 -13.73
C LYS A 186 7.07 -2.40 -12.79
N LEU A 187 5.90 -1.86 -12.44
CA LEU A 187 4.89 -2.58 -11.68
C LEU A 187 3.91 -3.25 -12.62
N LEU A 188 3.60 -4.52 -12.36
CA LEU A 188 2.66 -5.33 -13.12
C LEU A 188 1.39 -5.59 -12.32
N LYS A 189 0.24 -5.57 -12.99
CA LYS A 189 -1.04 -6.05 -12.43
C LYS A 189 -1.03 -7.58 -12.39
N GLU A 190 -1.93 -8.16 -11.60
CA GLU A 190 -2.01 -9.62 -11.45
C GLU A 190 -2.36 -10.35 -12.75
N VAL A 191 -3.08 -9.67 -13.66
CA VAL A 191 -3.48 -10.20 -14.97
C VAL A 191 -2.42 -9.99 -16.05
N ASP A 192 -1.39 -9.19 -15.78
CA ASP A 192 -0.36 -8.91 -16.76
C ASP A 192 0.61 -10.09 -16.83
N GLU A 193 0.87 -10.58 -18.04
CA GLU A 193 1.95 -11.53 -18.24
C GLU A 193 3.31 -10.80 -18.17
N PRO A 194 4.34 -11.38 -17.53
CA PRO A 194 5.69 -10.85 -17.58
C PRO A 194 6.10 -10.68 -19.04
N SER A 195 6.57 -9.49 -19.41
CA SER A 195 6.95 -9.24 -20.79
C SER A 195 8.22 -10.04 -21.10
N PRO A 196 8.34 -10.68 -22.28
CA PRO A 196 9.64 -11.18 -22.72
C PRO A 196 10.58 -9.99 -22.75
N HIS A 197 11.67 -10.01 -21.98
CA HIS A 197 12.63 -8.91 -21.95
C HIS A 197 13.09 -8.61 -23.39
N GLU A 198 12.62 -7.49 -23.96
CA GLU A 198 13.19 -6.99 -25.20
C GLU A 198 14.64 -6.59 -24.94
N ILE A 199 15.54 -7.02 -25.84
CA ILE A 199 16.97 -6.79 -25.71
C ILE A 199 17.23 -5.29 -25.59
N GLY A 200 17.63 -4.83 -24.40
CA GLY A 200 17.98 -3.43 -24.12
C GLY A 200 17.13 -2.74 -23.03
N GLU A 201 16.00 -3.31 -22.61
CA GLU A 201 15.22 -2.79 -21.47
C GLU A 201 15.62 -3.49 -20.17
N TYR A 202 16.63 -2.96 -19.47
CA TYR A 202 16.95 -3.36 -18.09
C TYR A 202 15.90 -2.83 -17.12
N ARG A 203 14.68 -3.38 -17.17
CA ARG A 203 13.61 -3.07 -16.22
C ARG A 203 13.33 -4.30 -15.36
N PHE A 204 13.44 -4.15 -14.05
CA PHE A 204 12.94 -5.14 -13.10
C PHE A 204 11.42 -5.02 -13.03
N GLU A 205 10.75 -6.15 -13.31
CA GLU A 205 9.30 -6.25 -13.23
C GLU A 205 8.88 -6.85 -11.89
N TYR A 206 8.03 -6.12 -11.16
CA TYR A 206 7.48 -6.58 -9.88
C TYR A 206 5.97 -6.60 -9.94
N ARG A 207 5.34 -7.67 -9.44
CA ARG A 207 3.89 -7.68 -9.25
C ARG A 207 3.51 -6.69 -8.17
N PHE A 208 2.58 -5.80 -8.49
CA PHE A 208 2.12 -4.77 -7.56
C PHE A 208 1.62 -5.37 -6.24
N ASN A 209 0.84 -6.45 -6.29
CA ASN A 209 0.36 -7.15 -5.09
C ASN A 209 1.49 -7.64 -4.18
N ASP A 210 2.59 -8.13 -4.75
CA ASP A 210 3.75 -8.63 -4.00
C ASP A 210 4.50 -7.45 -3.33
N VAL A 211 4.59 -6.32 -4.03
CA VAL A 211 5.16 -5.07 -3.48
C VAL A 211 4.29 -4.49 -2.38
N ILE A 212 2.96 -4.48 -2.55
CA ILE A 212 2.00 -4.06 -1.52
C ILE A 212 2.14 -4.93 -0.27
N ASP A 213 2.27 -6.25 -0.40
CA ASP A 213 2.50 -7.14 0.74
C ASP A 213 3.78 -6.73 1.48
N GLY A 214 4.88 -6.55 0.75
CA GLY A 214 6.17 -6.12 1.29
C GLY A 214 6.12 -4.80 2.03
N PHE A 215 5.51 -3.78 1.40
CA PHE A 215 5.36 -2.47 2.00
C PHE A 215 4.41 -2.49 3.20
N THR A 216 3.35 -3.30 3.16
CA THR A 216 2.46 -3.50 4.31
C THR A 216 3.23 -4.11 5.48
N SER A 217 4.06 -5.12 5.22
CA SER A 217 4.95 -5.72 6.23
C SER A 217 5.92 -4.69 6.83
N TYR A 218 6.45 -3.76 6.02
CA TYR A 218 7.23 -2.64 6.53
C TYR A 218 6.41 -1.74 7.46
N LEU A 219 5.25 -1.25 7.03
CA LEU A 219 4.41 -0.34 7.82
C LEU A 219 3.96 -0.98 9.14
N LEU A 220 3.59 -2.26 9.08
CA LEU A 220 3.10 -2.99 10.25
C LEU A 220 4.19 -3.56 11.12
N ARG A 221 5.43 -3.68 10.65
CA ARG A 221 6.55 -4.41 11.30
C ARG A 221 6.30 -5.91 11.41
N ASP A 222 5.57 -6.48 10.44
CA ASP A 222 5.07 -7.85 10.49
C ASP A 222 5.43 -8.66 9.25
N GLU A 223 6.15 -9.75 9.45
CA GLU A 223 6.38 -10.77 8.43
C GLU A 223 5.24 -11.80 8.39
N ALA A 224 4.43 -11.89 9.44
CA ALA A 224 3.30 -12.82 9.48
C ALA A 224 2.07 -12.28 8.71
N SER A 225 1.10 -13.17 8.49
CA SER A 225 -0.20 -12.79 7.93
C SER A 225 -0.84 -11.72 8.81
N LEU A 226 -1.25 -10.63 8.16
CA LEU A 226 -1.78 -9.35 8.64
C LEU A 226 -2.98 -9.40 9.62
N ASP A 227 -3.37 -10.58 10.10
CA ASP A 227 -4.61 -10.84 10.82
C ASP A 227 -4.47 -10.76 12.36
N ARG A 228 -3.28 -10.47 12.90
CA ARG A 228 -2.99 -10.65 14.33
C ARG A 228 -2.47 -9.44 15.11
N ARG A 229 -2.39 -8.25 14.51
CA ARG A 229 -2.04 -7.03 15.28
C ARG A 229 -3.28 -6.30 15.77
N ASP A 230 -3.19 -5.78 16.98
CA ASP A 230 -4.18 -4.86 17.50
C ASP A 230 -4.21 -3.61 16.59
N LEU A 231 -5.40 -3.23 16.15
CA LEU A 231 -5.62 -2.03 15.34
C LEU A 231 -4.97 -0.80 16.00
N LEU A 232 -4.96 -0.74 17.34
CA LEU A 232 -4.31 0.33 18.08
C LEU A 232 -2.80 0.38 17.87
N GLU A 233 -2.12 -0.77 17.77
CA GLU A 233 -0.67 -0.82 17.51
C GLU A 233 -0.37 -0.39 16.07
N ILE A 234 -1.20 -0.79 15.11
CA ILE A 234 -1.09 -0.35 13.72
C ILE A 234 -1.22 1.17 13.63
N ILE A 235 -2.24 1.73 14.28
CA ILE A 235 -2.47 3.17 14.34
C ILE A 235 -1.25 3.88 14.94
N LYS A 236 -0.70 3.41 16.07
CA LYS A 236 0.51 3.99 16.68
C LYS A 236 1.73 3.94 15.75
N SER A 237 1.95 2.82 15.05
CA SER A 237 3.06 2.71 14.08
C SER A 237 2.92 3.74 12.95
N LEU A 238 1.71 3.85 12.39
CA LEU A 238 1.43 4.82 11.33
C LEU A 238 1.54 6.27 11.80
N GLU A 239 1.18 6.55 13.05
CA GLU A 239 1.34 7.88 13.67
C GLU A 239 2.80 8.32 13.69
N ASN A 240 3.70 7.44 14.15
CA ASN A 240 5.14 7.73 14.16
C ASN A 240 5.66 7.95 12.73
N LEU A 241 5.25 7.10 11.79
CA LEU A 241 5.66 7.22 10.39
C LEU A 241 5.17 8.50 9.71
N ALA A 242 3.94 8.94 10.00
CA ALA A 242 3.38 10.17 9.46
C ALA A 242 4.13 11.41 9.95
N GLN A 243 4.62 11.39 11.20
CA GLN A 243 5.39 12.48 11.79
C GLN A 243 6.83 12.54 11.28
N GLU A 244 7.49 11.39 11.12
CA GLU A 244 8.91 11.29 10.74
C GLU A 244 9.17 11.53 9.25
N ASN A 245 8.27 11.09 8.35
CA ASN A 245 8.55 11.03 6.91
C ASN A 245 7.88 12.16 6.15
N GLN A 246 8.09 13.40 6.60
CA GLN A 246 7.33 14.53 6.07
C GLN A 246 7.59 14.80 4.58
N ASN A 247 8.77 14.46 4.03
CA ASN A 247 9.15 14.85 2.66
C ASN A 247 9.60 13.67 1.77
N LYS A 248 9.43 12.42 2.20
CA LYS A 248 9.88 11.24 1.44
C LYS A 248 8.69 10.34 1.09
N ASP A 249 8.59 9.97 -0.18
CA ASP A 249 7.70 8.88 -0.58
C ASP A 249 8.28 7.56 -0.09
N LEU A 250 7.69 7.01 0.97
CA LEU A 250 8.15 5.77 1.59
C LEU A 250 7.93 4.54 0.71
N PHE A 251 6.87 4.52 -0.11
CA PHE A 251 6.59 3.39 -0.98
C PHE A 251 7.65 3.31 -2.08
N LYS A 252 7.95 4.44 -2.72
CA LYS A 252 9.05 4.57 -3.67
C LYS A 252 10.40 4.24 -3.03
N SER A 253 10.67 4.78 -1.85
CA SER A 253 11.94 4.51 -1.13
C SER A 253 12.11 3.02 -0.82
N TYR A 254 11.03 2.36 -0.37
CA TYR A 254 11.00 0.92 -0.10
C TYR A 254 11.32 0.12 -1.36
N LEU A 255 10.61 0.38 -2.47
CA LEU A 255 10.78 -0.42 -3.69
C LEU A 255 12.13 -0.17 -4.37
N VAL A 256 12.59 1.08 -4.43
CA VAL A 256 13.92 1.41 -4.99
C VAL A 256 15.02 0.72 -4.19
N THR A 257 14.96 0.77 -2.86
CA THR A 257 15.95 0.11 -1.99
C THR A 257 15.94 -1.41 -2.18
N TYR A 258 14.75 -2.00 -2.28
CA TYR A 258 14.63 -3.43 -2.57
C TYR A 258 15.23 -3.78 -3.93
N ASN A 259 14.98 -2.97 -4.95
CA ASN A 259 15.54 -3.14 -6.28
C ASN A 259 17.07 -3.05 -6.30
N GLU A 260 17.67 -2.10 -5.56
CA GLU A 260 19.13 -2.03 -5.39
C GLU A 260 19.69 -3.29 -4.73
N PHE A 261 18.97 -3.88 -3.76
CA PHE A 261 19.35 -5.17 -3.20
C PHE A 261 19.31 -6.28 -4.26
N VAL A 262 18.25 -6.38 -5.06
CA VAL A 262 18.15 -7.39 -6.13
C VAL A 262 19.27 -7.25 -7.15
N LYS A 263 19.61 -6.02 -7.58
CA LYS A 263 20.75 -5.76 -8.45
C LYS A 263 22.05 -6.26 -7.85
N LYS A 264 22.30 -5.94 -6.58
CA LYS A 264 23.51 -6.38 -5.89
C LYS A 264 23.62 -7.90 -5.84
N ILE A 265 22.51 -8.61 -5.64
CA ILE A 265 22.50 -10.07 -5.71
C ILE A 265 22.79 -10.56 -7.12
N SER A 266 22.17 -9.94 -8.14
CA SER A 266 22.43 -10.29 -9.54
C SER A 266 23.90 -10.09 -9.94
N GLU A 267 24.55 -9.04 -9.44
CA GLU A 267 25.98 -8.79 -9.65
C GLU A 267 26.85 -9.88 -9.00
N LEU A 268 26.51 -10.31 -7.78
CA LEU A 268 27.26 -11.32 -7.04
C LEU A 268 27.04 -12.74 -7.59
N SER A 269 25.86 -13.01 -8.15
CA SER A 269 25.51 -14.34 -8.68
C SER A 269 25.94 -14.58 -10.12
N GLY A 270 26.19 -13.53 -10.90
CA GLY A 270 26.43 -13.65 -12.34
C GLY A 270 25.27 -14.36 -13.04
N ASP A 271 25.59 -15.28 -13.97
CA ASP A 271 24.61 -16.05 -14.75
C ASP A 271 24.07 -17.30 -14.01
N TRP A 272 23.95 -17.24 -12.68
CA TRP A 272 23.49 -18.37 -11.89
C TRP A 272 22.11 -18.86 -12.36
N LYS A 273 22.02 -20.18 -12.54
CA LYS A 273 20.78 -20.90 -12.76
C LYS A 273 20.79 -22.17 -11.93
N PHE A 274 19.64 -22.50 -11.34
CA PHE A 274 19.51 -23.71 -10.56
C PHE A 274 19.69 -24.95 -11.44
N ASN A 275 20.51 -25.89 -10.99
CA ASN A 275 20.78 -27.13 -11.70
C ASN A 275 20.17 -28.35 -10.97
N ASP A 276 18.97 -28.74 -11.42
CA ASP A 276 18.21 -29.89 -10.92
C ASP A 276 18.97 -31.24 -11.05
N GLU A 277 19.98 -31.34 -11.92
CA GLU A 277 20.77 -32.57 -12.09
C GLU A 277 21.78 -32.78 -10.97
N GLN A 278 22.30 -31.69 -10.40
CA GLN A 278 23.32 -31.71 -9.35
C GLN A 278 22.69 -31.69 -7.95
N ILE A 279 21.59 -30.97 -7.78
CA ILE A 279 20.92 -30.78 -6.49
C ILE A 279 19.50 -31.32 -6.56
N ARG A 280 19.24 -32.42 -5.83
CA ARG A 280 17.91 -33.01 -5.75
C ARG A 280 17.09 -32.37 -4.64
N LEU A 281 16.04 -31.67 -5.03
CA LEU A 281 15.04 -31.12 -4.13
C LEU A 281 13.88 -32.10 -3.90
N SER A 282 13.13 -31.90 -2.83
CA SER A 282 11.90 -32.66 -2.60
C SER A 282 10.70 -32.17 -3.39
N SER A 283 10.74 -30.91 -3.79
CA SER A 283 9.67 -30.22 -4.51
C SER A 283 10.27 -29.31 -5.57
N LYS A 284 9.43 -28.60 -6.32
CA LYS A 284 9.91 -27.63 -7.30
C LYS A 284 10.77 -26.56 -6.59
N PRO A 285 11.89 -26.12 -7.20
CA PRO A 285 12.73 -25.09 -6.62
C PRO A 285 11.94 -23.83 -6.32
N PHE A 286 12.35 -23.12 -5.26
CA PHE A 286 11.77 -21.82 -4.94
C PHE A 286 11.94 -20.84 -6.11
N GLY A 287 13.02 -20.95 -6.88
CA GLY A 287 13.19 -20.29 -8.17
C GLY A 287 14.45 -20.84 -8.84
N ASP A 288 14.52 -20.75 -10.16
CA ASP A 288 15.64 -21.29 -10.96
C ASP A 288 16.60 -20.19 -11.46
N SER A 289 16.30 -18.92 -11.16
CA SER A 289 17.11 -17.74 -11.49
C SER A 289 16.87 -16.63 -10.47
N VAL A 290 17.76 -15.63 -10.44
CA VAL A 290 17.69 -14.49 -9.50
C VAL A 290 16.35 -13.76 -9.62
N ASP A 291 15.91 -13.45 -10.83
CA ASP A 291 14.63 -12.78 -11.09
C ASP A 291 13.45 -13.60 -10.55
N LYS A 292 13.44 -14.92 -10.72
CA LYS A 292 12.34 -15.77 -10.22
C LYS A 292 12.36 -15.98 -8.71
N ILE A 293 13.50 -15.81 -8.04
CA ILE A 293 13.62 -15.86 -6.59
C ILE A 293 13.20 -14.52 -6.00
N PHE A 294 13.87 -13.44 -6.41
CA PHE A 294 13.83 -12.12 -5.77
C PHE A 294 12.67 -11.22 -6.22
N THR A 295 11.75 -11.73 -7.03
CA THR A 295 10.47 -11.06 -7.32
C THR A 295 9.30 -11.63 -6.49
N LYS A 296 9.54 -12.63 -5.64
CA LYS A 296 8.48 -13.31 -4.87
C LYS A 296 8.10 -12.57 -3.58
N SER A 297 6.79 -12.51 -3.29
CA SER A 297 6.22 -11.88 -2.10
C SER A 297 6.88 -12.25 -0.75
N PRO A 298 7.26 -13.51 -0.46
CA PRO A 298 7.90 -13.85 0.81
C PRO A 298 9.22 -13.10 1.11
N LEU A 299 10.00 -12.78 0.07
CA LEU A 299 11.23 -11.99 0.22
C LEU A 299 10.92 -10.53 0.51
N MET A 300 10.00 -9.92 -0.24
CA MET A 300 9.60 -8.53 -0.05
C MET A 300 8.99 -8.30 1.35
N THR A 301 8.10 -9.18 1.78
CA THR A 301 7.51 -9.16 3.12
C THR A 301 8.54 -9.31 4.23
N GLY A 302 9.46 -10.28 4.12
CA GLY A 302 10.58 -10.43 5.05
C GLY A 302 11.47 -9.17 5.09
N PHE A 303 11.80 -8.60 3.93
CA PHE A 303 12.58 -7.37 3.81
C PHE A 303 11.89 -6.19 4.49
N GLY A 304 10.61 -5.97 4.18
CA GLY A 304 9.83 -4.89 4.77
C GLY A 304 9.77 -4.98 6.29
N ALA A 305 9.40 -6.15 6.81
CA ALA A 305 9.34 -6.38 8.26
C ALA A 305 10.71 -6.17 8.94
N ALA A 306 11.79 -6.67 8.34
CA ALA A 306 13.14 -6.56 8.88
C ALA A 306 13.62 -5.11 8.92
N VAL A 307 13.48 -4.37 7.82
CA VAL A 307 13.87 -2.94 7.75
C VAL A 307 13.06 -2.12 8.75
N GLY A 308 11.75 -2.38 8.84
CA GLY A 308 10.91 -1.74 9.85
C GLY A 308 11.40 -2.01 11.28
N PHE A 309 11.72 -3.27 11.59
CA PHE A 309 12.26 -3.65 12.90
C PHE A 309 13.60 -2.96 13.20
N LEU A 310 14.54 -2.93 12.25
CA LEU A 310 15.84 -2.29 12.41
C LEU A 310 15.69 -0.78 12.69
N LYS A 311 14.71 -0.14 12.04
CA LYS A 311 14.40 1.27 12.26
C LYS A 311 13.87 1.53 13.67
N ASP A 312 12.93 0.71 14.14
CA ASP A 312 12.37 0.84 15.51
C ASP A 312 13.41 0.57 16.60
N LYS A 313 14.45 -0.21 16.29
CA LYS A 313 15.60 -0.45 17.18
C LYS A 313 16.69 0.61 17.07
N HIS A 314 16.50 1.65 16.25
CA HIS A 314 17.49 2.69 15.97
C HIS A 314 18.84 2.15 15.44
N LEU A 315 18.80 0.98 14.79
CA LEU A 315 19.96 0.39 14.10
C LEU A 315 20.14 0.97 12.69
N ILE A 316 19.06 1.54 12.15
CA ILE A 316 19.04 2.36 10.93
C ILE A 316 18.10 3.55 11.17
N ASN A 317 18.33 4.66 10.47
CA ASN A 317 17.45 5.83 10.48
C ASN A 317 16.52 5.85 9.27
N SER A 318 17.00 5.39 8.11
CA SER A 318 16.25 5.46 6.86
C SER A 318 16.65 4.38 5.85
N PHE A 319 15.90 4.31 4.75
CA PHE A 319 16.25 3.49 3.59
C PHE A 319 17.62 3.85 2.99
N ASP A 320 18.10 5.09 3.15
CA ASP A 320 19.42 5.51 2.65
C ASP A 320 20.56 4.75 3.35
N ASP A 321 20.40 4.42 4.63
CA ASP A 321 21.38 3.63 5.38
C ASP A 321 21.43 2.19 4.87
N ILE A 322 20.28 1.64 4.49
CA ILE A 322 20.19 0.31 3.85
C ILE A 322 20.85 0.34 2.48
N ASN A 323 20.61 1.37 1.66
CA ASN A 323 21.27 1.53 0.37
C ASN A 323 22.80 1.56 0.52
N GLN A 324 23.34 2.28 1.51
CA GLN A 324 24.77 2.27 1.80
C GLN A 324 25.28 0.88 2.18
N LYS A 325 24.55 0.15 3.03
CA LYS A 325 24.88 -1.23 3.40
C LYS A 325 24.85 -2.18 2.20
N ILE A 326 23.87 -2.05 1.30
CA ILE A 326 23.76 -2.89 0.10
C ILE A 326 25.04 -2.84 -0.74
N THR A 327 25.64 -1.66 -0.93
CA THR A 327 26.88 -1.53 -1.72
C THR A 327 28.05 -2.36 -1.17
N GLN A 328 28.04 -2.65 0.13
CA GLN A 328 29.11 -3.36 0.86
C GLN A 328 28.82 -4.86 1.05
N ILE A 329 27.68 -5.36 0.55
CA ILE A 329 27.39 -6.80 0.60
C ILE A 329 28.45 -7.58 -0.18
N HIS A 330 28.94 -8.65 0.44
CA HIS A 330 30.00 -9.51 -0.10
C HIS A 330 29.77 -10.99 0.26
N LEU A 331 30.58 -11.85 -0.34
CA LEU A 331 30.69 -13.28 -0.03
C LEU A 331 31.90 -13.49 0.89
N SER A 332 31.74 -14.17 2.02
CA SER A 332 32.88 -14.40 2.94
C SER A 332 33.95 -15.30 2.33
N ASN A 333 33.56 -16.28 1.51
CA ASN A 333 34.47 -17.29 0.95
C ASN A 333 34.62 -17.24 -0.58
N ASN A 334 34.11 -16.19 -1.25
CA ASN A 334 33.89 -16.19 -2.71
C ASN A 334 33.11 -17.41 -3.21
N ASP A 335 32.29 -18.01 -2.34
CA ASP A 335 31.49 -19.17 -2.68
C ASP A 335 30.29 -18.73 -3.52
N GLN A 336 30.39 -18.97 -4.83
CA GLN A 336 29.32 -18.64 -5.77
C GLN A 336 28.11 -19.57 -5.64
N SER A 337 28.17 -20.62 -4.82
CA SER A 337 27.06 -21.53 -4.56
C SER A 337 26.08 -21.05 -3.48
N PHE A 338 26.21 -19.82 -2.96
CA PHE A 338 25.32 -19.29 -1.92
C PHE A 338 23.83 -19.35 -2.30
N LEU A 339 23.49 -19.23 -3.60
CA LEU A 339 22.11 -19.39 -4.07
C LEU A 339 21.65 -20.85 -4.04
N ASP A 340 22.54 -21.81 -4.24
CA ASP A 340 22.22 -23.23 -4.09
C ASP A 340 21.92 -23.55 -2.62
N GLU A 341 22.71 -22.99 -1.69
CA GLU A 341 22.45 -23.10 -0.24
C GLU A 341 21.11 -22.46 0.15
N LEU A 342 20.78 -21.30 -0.42
CA LEU A 342 19.48 -20.66 -0.23
C LEU A 342 18.34 -21.56 -0.72
N ILE A 343 18.46 -22.16 -1.91
CA ILE A 343 17.43 -23.05 -2.45
C ILE A 343 17.27 -24.31 -1.60
N LEU A 344 18.37 -24.92 -1.16
CA LEU A 344 18.34 -26.07 -0.24
C LEU A 344 17.66 -25.72 1.10
N THR A 345 17.98 -24.55 1.65
CA THR A 345 17.35 -24.02 2.86
C THR A 345 15.84 -23.87 2.68
N LEU A 346 15.39 -23.31 1.55
CA LEU A 346 13.97 -23.10 1.28
C LEU A 346 13.22 -24.40 0.98
N ASP A 347 13.85 -25.39 0.36
CA ASP A 347 13.28 -26.74 0.20
C ASP A 347 13.10 -27.41 1.56
N ASP A 348 14.07 -27.28 2.46
CA ASP A 348 13.95 -27.80 3.82
C ASP A 348 12.83 -27.13 4.63
N ILE A 349 12.73 -25.80 4.60
CA ILE A 349 11.60 -25.07 5.20
C ILE A 349 10.27 -25.58 4.62
N SER A 350 10.20 -25.79 3.31
CA SER A 350 8.98 -26.25 2.65
C SER A 350 8.56 -27.66 3.08
N LYS A 351 9.51 -28.52 3.47
CA LYS A 351 9.24 -29.86 4.01
C LYS A 351 8.69 -29.83 5.42
N THR A 352 9.23 -28.98 6.29
CA THR A 352 8.89 -29.03 7.73
C THR A 352 7.78 -28.06 8.13
N ALA A 353 7.59 -26.99 7.38
CA ALA A 353 6.64 -25.95 7.70
C ALA A 353 5.18 -26.41 7.65
N ARG A 354 4.39 -26.10 8.68
CA ARG A 354 2.92 -26.26 8.66
C ARG A 354 2.24 -25.34 7.65
N LYS A 355 2.79 -24.12 7.49
CA LYS A 355 2.36 -23.11 6.51
C LYS A 355 3.60 -22.55 5.82
N ILE A 356 3.88 -23.08 4.64
CA ILE A 356 5.10 -22.78 3.87
C ILE A 356 5.31 -21.27 3.72
N GLY A 357 4.30 -20.54 3.24
CA GLY A 357 4.40 -19.10 3.02
C GLY A 357 4.74 -18.30 4.28
N THR A 358 4.11 -18.60 5.43
CA THR A 358 4.43 -17.93 6.71
C THR A 358 5.87 -18.21 7.14
N SER A 359 6.33 -19.44 6.94
CA SER A 359 7.64 -19.89 7.38
C SER A 359 8.76 -19.30 6.52
N GLN A 360 8.54 -19.22 5.21
CA GLN A 360 9.45 -18.51 4.29
C GLN A 360 9.55 -17.03 4.63
N ARG A 361 8.43 -16.35 4.94
CA ARG A 361 8.46 -14.95 5.39
C ARG A 361 9.26 -14.75 6.67
N MET A 362 9.08 -15.64 7.63
CA MET A 362 9.83 -15.64 8.89
C MET A 362 11.32 -15.84 8.67
N TYR A 363 11.70 -16.79 7.81
CA TYR A 363 13.09 -16.98 7.42
C TYR A 363 13.67 -15.72 6.78
N PHE A 364 13.00 -15.14 5.78
CA PHE A 364 13.49 -13.94 5.12
C PHE A 364 13.55 -12.72 6.06
N TYR A 365 12.63 -12.61 7.01
CA TYR A 365 12.70 -11.61 8.07
C TYR A 365 14.00 -11.73 8.89
N TYR A 366 14.37 -12.94 9.33
CA TYR A 366 15.66 -13.14 10.01
C TYR A 366 16.84 -12.90 9.08
N PHE A 367 16.79 -13.38 7.83
CA PHE A 367 17.84 -13.18 6.84
C PHE A 367 18.18 -11.70 6.67
N PHE A 368 17.19 -10.83 6.44
CA PHE A 368 17.45 -9.40 6.27
C PHE A 368 17.88 -8.71 7.57
N ARG A 369 17.42 -9.19 8.73
CA ARG A 369 17.93 -8.70 10.03
C ARG A 369 19.40 -9.04 10.22
N GLU A 370 19.79 -10.27 9.95
CA GLU A 370 21.18 -10.72 10.02
C GLU A 370 22.07 -9.93 9.05
N LEU A 371 21.59 -9.75 7.81
CA LEU A 371 22.35 -9.08 6.76
C LEU A 371 22.60 -7.60 7.06
N PHE A 372 21.62 -6.89 7.63
CA PHE A 372 21.71 -5.43 7.80
C PHE A 372 21.97 -4.96 9.24
N ASN A 373 21.83 -5.82 10.26
CA ASN A 373 22.16 -5.47 11.63
C ASN A 373 23.69 -5.44 11.83
N SER A 374 24.26 -4.27 12.12
CA SER A 374 25.70 -4.11 12.39
C SER A 374 26.20 -4.88 13.61
N GLU A 375 25.31 -5.30 14.52
CA GLU A 375 25.65 -6.13 15.67
C GLU A 375 25.70 -7.63 15.34
N SER A 376 25.30 -8.03 14.13
CA SER A 376 25.33 -9.42 13.69
C SER A 376 26.71 -9.82 13.19
N ASP A 377 27.18 -11.01 13.59
CA ASP A 377 28.42 -11.61 13.07
C ASP A 377 28.36 -11.92 11.55
N SER A 378 27.14 -11.98 10.99
CA SER A 378 26.88 -12.20 9.56
C SER A 378 26.59 -10.91 8.77
N CYS A 379 26.69 -9.74 9.40
CA CYS A 379 26.37 -8.46 8.75
C CYS A 379 27.14 -8.29 7.44
N LEU A 380 26.43 -7.91 6.36
CA LEU A 380 26.94 -7.71 5.00
C LEU A 380 27.49 -8.97 4.30
N SER A 381 27.57 -10.12 4.98
CA SER A 381 27.98 -11.40 4.38
C SER A 381 26.73 -12.20 4.01
N ILE A 382 26.47 -12.32 2.71
CA ILE A 382 25.23 -12.93 2.19
C ILE A 382 25.14 -14.42 2.53
N ASP A 383 26.23 -15.15 2.32
CA ASP A 383 26.41 -16.58 2.60
C ASP A 383 26.25 -16.90 4.09
N LYS A 384 26.94 -16.17 4.96
CA LYS A 384 26.77 -16.32 6.42
C LYS A 384 25.37 -15.94 6.89
N SER A 385 24.74 -14.95 6.26
CA SER A 385 23.37 -14.53 6.60
C SER A 385 22.35 -15.62 6.26
N ILE A 386 22.51 -16.33 5.14
CA ILE A 386 21.68 -17.49 4.78
C ILE A 386 21.76 -18.58 5.85
N GLU A 387 22.97 -18.94 6.28
CA GLU A 387 23.18 -19.99 7.27
C GLU A 387 22.67 -19.59 8.67
N SER A 388 23.05 -18.40 9.14
CA SER A 388 22.70 -17.91 10.49
C SER A 388 21.20 -17.68 10.64
N SER A 389 20.54 -17.14 9.62
CA SER A 389 19.08 -16.93 9.63
C SER A 389 18.30 -18.25 9.65
N PHE A 390 18.79 -19.29 8.98
CA PHE A 390 18.15 -20.61 9.01
C PHE A 390 18.20 -21.22 10.42
N LYS A 391 19.34 -21.10 11.12
CA LYS A 391 19.47 -21.48 12.53
C LYS A 391 18.47 -20.72 13.41
N LYS A 392 18.34 -19.39 13.23
CA LYS A 392 17.38 -18.57 13.98
C LYS A 392 15.93 -18.96 13.68
N TYR A 393 15.60 -19.21 12.41
CA TYR A 393 14.29 -19.70 12.01
C TYR A 393 13.94 -21.01 12.74
N ARG A 394 14.83 -22.01 12.70
CA ARG A 394 14.62 -23.32 13.36
C ARG A 394 14.41 -23.20 14.87
N LEU A 395 15.11 -22.29 15.53
CA LEU A 395 14.96 -22.04 16.97
C LEU A 395 13.61 -21.42 17.36
N ASN A 396 12.96 -20.71 16.45
CA ASN A 396 11.67 -20.05 16.70
C ASN A 396 10.47 -20.81 16.09
N GLU A 397 10.72 -21.89 15.34
CA GLU A 397 9.68 -22.80 14.82
C GLU A 397 9.30 -23.90 15.84
N LEU A 398 10.22 -24.21 16.76
CA LEU A 398 10.03 -25.13 17.90
C LEU A 398 9.34 -24.43 19.07
#